data_AF-A0A3D2UW98-F1
#
_entry.id   AF-A0A3D2UW98-F1
#
_cell.length_a   1.000
_cell.length_b   1.000
_cell.length_c   1.000
_cell.angle_alpha   90.00
_cell.angle_beta   90.00
_cell.angle_gamma   90.00
#
_symmetry.space_group_name_H-M   'P 1'
#
loop_
_entity.id
_entity.type
_entity.pdbx_description
1 polymer ?
#
loop_
_entity_poly.entity_id
_entity_poly.type
_entity_poly.pdbx_seq_one_letter_code
_entity_poly.pdbx_strand_id
1 'polypeptide(L)'
;MKSPILILIALFLMVDAFWSARLDLALAIENKSRVISPYWQSDSGSYTFIAVSHSSLSTIASQVGMVINAIQNDLTAFGTAVTFTISAGSTERIFIVRTNSTVNSTSISSAQFIVGTTNFKHGHLRIEPVATNPTTAFGTGRRDITMLNFWGAVVIETNTTGFAMEFIGDMQDSAATPSMADSAPVAGVN
;
A
#
# COMPACT_ATOMS: atom_id res chain seq x y z
N MET A 1 -30.79 -22.73 47.17
CA MET A 1 -31.31 -21.63 46.34
C MET A 1 -30.12 -20.94 45.69
N LYS A 2 -29.95 -21.09 44.37
CA LYS A 2 -28.80 -20.53 43.64
C LYS A 2 -28.98 -19.00 43.55
N SER A 3 -27.97 -18.25 43.98
CA SER A 3 -28.06 -16.83 44.27
C SER A 3 -28.41 -16.00 43.02
N PRO A 4 -29.50 -15.22 43.01
CA PRO A 4 -29.90 -14.38 41.88
C PRO A 4 -28.87 -13.29 41.55
N ILE A 5 -27.96 -12.99 42.47
CA ILE A 5 -26.87 -12.02 42.30
C ILE A 5 -25.85 -12.51 41.26
N LEU A 6 -25.56 -13.81 41.17
CA LEU A 6 -24.61 -14.32 40.16
C LEU A 6 -25.17 -14.20 38.73
N ILE A 7 -26.49 -14.33 38.55
CA ILE A 7 -27.13 -14.16 37.24
C ILE A 7 -27.09 -12.69 36.81
N LEU A 8 -27.29 -11.76 37.75
CA LEU A 8 -27.24 -10.33 37.46
C LEU A 8 -25.83 -9.86 37.07
N ILE A 9 -24.79 -10.39 37.73
CA ILE A 9 -23.37 -10.10 37.41
C ILE A 9 -23.00 -10.68 36.04
N ALA A 10 -23.43 -11.92 35.73
CA ALA A 10 -23.19 -12.52 34.42
C ALA A 10 -23.87 -11.73 33.29
N LEU A 11 -25.08 -11.20 33.54
CA LEU A 11 -25.81 -10.38 32.57
C LEU A 11 -25.13 -9.02 32.33
N PHE A 12 -24.56 -8.40 33.38
CA PHE A 12 -23.84 -7.13 33.27
C PHE A 12 -22.51 -7.28 32.51
N LEU A 13 -21.75 -8.35 32.77
CA LEU A 13 -20.53 -8.67 32.02
C LEU A 13 -20.79 -9.02 30.55
N MET A 14 -21.97 -9.60 30.24
CA MET A 14 -22.39 -9.83 28.86
C MET A 14 -22.78 -8.53 28.14
N VAL A 15 -23.38 -7.56 28.82
CA VAL A 15 -23.68 -6.24 28.23
C VAL A 15 -22.40 -5.50 27.87
N ASP A 16 -21.35 -5.56 28.70
CA ASP A 16 -20.03 -4.98 28.37
C ASP A 16 -19.35 -5.67 27.17
N ALA A 17 -19.56 -6.98 27.01
CA ALA A 17 -19.07 -7.74 25.84
C ALA A 17 -19.85 -7.43 24.56
N PHE A 18 -21.12 -7.01 24.67
CA PHE A 18 -21.97 -6.58 23.55
C PHE A 18 -21.91 -5.07 23.28
N TRP A 19 -21.26 -4.29 24.15
CA TRP A 19 -20.98 -2.86 23.98
C TRP A 19 -19.51 -2.57 23.68
N SER A 20 -18.80 -3.51 23.06
CA SER A 20 -17.67 -3.09 22.23
C SER A 20 -18.27 -2.30 21.08
N ALA A 21 -18.01 -0.99 21.03
CA ALA A 21 -18.28 -0.17 19.87
C ALA A 21 -17.42 -0.66 18.70
N ARG A 22 -17.77 -1.84 18.14
CA ARG A 22 -17.49 -2.20 16.75
C ARG A 22 -18.52 -1.54 15.84
N LEU A 23 -18.85 -0.29 16.18
CA LEU A 23 -19.10 0.73 15.19
C LEU A 23 -17.74 1.12 14.61
N ASP A 24 -17.07 0.15 13.99
CA ASP A 24 -16.36 0.45 12.77
C ASP A 24 -17.48 0.82 11.79
N LEU A 25 -18.01 2.04 11.92
CA LEU A 25 -18.48 2.79 10.78
C LEU A 25 -17.44 2.48 9.72
N ALA A 26 -17.89 2.01 8.56
CA ALA A 26 -17.10 2.03 7.35
C ALA A 26 -16.39 3.39 7.31
N LEU A 27 -15.19 3.46 7.89
CA LEU A 27 -14.26 4.57 7.77
C LEU A 27 -14.09 4.55 6.28
N ALA A 28 -14.78 5.49 5.63
CA ALA A 28 -14.84 5.57 4.19
C ALA A 28 -13.42 5.31 3.74
N ILE A 29 -13.21 4.19 3.06
CA ILE A 29 -11.94 3.91 2.43
C ILE A 29 -11.80 5.05 1.45
N GLU A 30 -11.12 6.10 1.87
CA GLU A 30 -11.02 7.33 1.12
C GLU A 30 -10.00 7.02 0.03
N ASN A 31 -10.52 6.59 -1.12
CA ASN A 31 -9.74 6.21 -2.29
C ASN A 31 -8.97 7.38 -2.89
N LYS A 32 -9.29 8.63 -2.49
CA LYS A 32 -8.73 9.86 -3.05
C LYS A 32 -7.22 10.03 -2.87
N SER A 33 -6.60 9.26 -1.97
CA SER A 33 -5.17 9.38 -1.63
C SER A 33 -4.47 8.03 -1.54
N ARG A 34 -4.99 7.02 -2.24
CA ARG A 34 -4.46 5.65 -2.21
C ARG A 34 -4.08 5.19 -3.61
N VAL A 35 -3.06 4.34 -3.68
CA VAL A 35 -2.66 3.67 -4.91
C VAL A 35 -2.93 2.18 -4.77
N ILE A 36 -3.49 1.56 -5.81
CA ILE A 36 -3.87 0.14 -5.83
C ILE A 36 -3.24 -0.52 -7.05
N SER A 37 -2.58 -1.66 -6.85
CA SER A 37 -2.35 -2.59 -7.96
C SER A 37 -3.31 -3.77 -7.84
N PRO A 38 -4.11 -4.08 -8.88
CA PRO A 38 -5.03 -5.21 -8.86
C PRO A 38 -4.36 -6.58 -8.73
N TYR A 39 -3.07 -6.68 -9.07
CA TYR A 39 -2.38 -7.96 -9.16
C TYR A 39 -0.94 -7.90 -8.63
N TRP A 40 -0.56 -8.90 -7.84
CA TRP A 40 0.82 -9.31 -7.57
C TRP A 40 0.84 -10.82 -7.42
N GLN A 41 1.99 -11.45 -7.63
CA GLN A 41 2.20 -12.86 -7.26
C GLN A 41 3.61 -13.12 -6.74
N SER A 42 3.77 -14.22 -5.99
CA SER A 42 5.06 -14.80 -5.68
C SER A 42 4.96 -16.31 -5.47
N ASP A 43 5.92 -17.05 -6.01
CA ASP A 43 6.07 -18.50 -5.85
C ASP A 43 7.53 -18.98 -5.98
N SER A 44 7.73 -20.27 -6.28
CA SER A 44 9.05 -20.86 -6.48
C SER A 44 9.82 -20.31 -7.69
N GLY A 45 9.13 -19.77 -8.70
CA GLY A 45 9.73 -19.27 -9.93
C GLY A 45 9.28 -17.86 -10.30
N SER A 46 8.69 -17.11 -9.38
CA SER A 46 8.24 -15.74 -9.62
C SER A 46 8.25 -14.87 -8.37
N TYR A 47 8.46 -13.59 -8.59
CA TYR A 47 8.34 -12.54 -7.58
C TYR A 47 7.69 -11.31 -8.20
N THR A 48 7.21 -10.41 -7.34
CA THR A 48 6.72 -9.11 -7.78
C THR A 48 7.75 -8.04 -7.45
N PHE A 49 8.08 -7.22 -8.44
CA PHE A 49 8.91 -6.03 -8.32
C PHE A 49 8.06 -4.78 -8.45
N ILE A 50 8.33 -3.78 -7.62
CA ILE A 50 7.70 -2.46 -7.66
C ILE A 50 8.80 -1.42 -7.50
N ALA A 51 8.68 -0.32 -8.23
CA ALA A 51 9.45 0.88 -8.01
C ALA A 51 8.54 2.08 -7.87
N VAL A 52 8.83 2.88 -6.84
CA VAL A 52 8.13 4.12 -6.53
C VAL A 52 9.12 5.25 -6.69
N SER A 53 8.78 6.27 -7.46
CA SER A 53 9.67 7.40 -7.72
C SER A 53 9.03 8.73 -7.35
N HIS A 54 9.83 9.60 -6.72
CA HIS A 54 9.45 10.97 -6.42
C HIS A 54 10.09 11.92 -7.44
N SER A 55 9.27 12.56 -8.29
CA SER A 55 9.71 13.41 -9.41
C SER A 55 10.32 14.78 -9.03
N SER A 56 10.34 15.11 -7.73
CA SER A 56 10.87 16.39 -7.18
C SER A 56 10.08 17.63 -7.59
N LEU A 57 8.81 17.46 -7.93
CA LEU A 57 7.93 18.58 -8.23
C LEU A 57 7.71 19.44 -6.98
N SER A 58 7.72 20.76 -7.15
CA SER A 58 7.52 21.74 -6.08
C SER A 58 6.13 21.68 -5.43
N THR A 59 5.19 20.95 -6.00
CA THR A 59 3.85 20.72 -5.46
C THR A 59 3.78 19.52 -4.52
N ILE A 60 4.80 18.66 -4.53
CA ILE A 60 4.94 17.48 -3.66
C ILE A 60 5.91 17.82 -2.52
N ALA A 61 5.57 17.42 -1.30
CA ALA A 61 6.46 17.59 -0.16
C ALA A 61 7.78 16.84 -0.39
N SER A 62 8.90 17.42 0.04
CA SER A 62 10.24 16.82 -0.17
C SER A 62 10.43 15.40 0.40
N GLN A 63 9.51 14.97 1.27
CA GLN A 63 9.44 13.64 1.85
C GLN A 63 7.99 13.18 1.92
N VAL A 64 7.72 11.99 1.40
CA VAL A 64 6.38 11.38 1.41
C VAL A 64 6.47 10.00 2.05
N GLY A 65 5.76 9.82 3.16
CA GLY A 65 5.68 8.54 3.88
C GLY A 65 4.56 7.66 3.35
N MET A 66 4.81 6.37 3.17
CA MET A 66 3.82 5.39 2.71
C MET A 66 3.97 4.02 3.37
N VAL A 67 2.86 3.27 3.34
CA VAL A 67 2.77 1.87 3.74
C VAL A 67 2.30 1.06 2.54
N ILE A 68 2.98 -0.04 2.23
CA ILE A 68 2.63 -0.98 1.16
C ILE A 68 2.22 -2.31 1.78
N ASN A 69 0.97 -2.70 1.53
CA ASN A 69 0.40 -3.97 1.96
C ASN A 69 0.21 -4.90 0.75
N ALA A 70 0.78 -6.10 0.82
CA ALA A 70 0.43 -7.17 -0.10
C ALA A 70 -0.71 -7.99 0.49
N ILE A 71 -1.90 -7.85 -0.08
CA ILE A 71 -3.11 -8.51 0.38
C ILE A 71 -3.38 -9.70 -0.55
N GLN A 72 -3.58 -10.88 0.03
CA GLN A 72 -3.86 -12.11 -0.70
C GLN A 72 -5.30 -12.12 -1.22
N ASN A 73 -5.60 -13.05 -2.14
CA ASN A 73 -6.94 -13.27 -2.67
C ASN A 73 -7.98 -13.66 -1.59
N ASP A 74 -7.54 -14.20 -0.45
CA ASP A 74 -8.38 -14.51 0.71
C ASP A 74 -8.52 -13.32 1.70
N LEU A 75 -8.07 -12.12 1.29
CA LEU A 75 -8.10 -10.86 2.04
C LEU A 75 -7.16 -10.80 3.25
N THR A 76 -6.31 -11.81 3.46
CA THR A 76 -5.30 -11.77 4.51
C THR A 76 -3.99 -11.15 4.02
N ALA A 77 -3.17 -10.60 4.93
CA ALA A 77 -1.86 -10.08 4.56
C ALA A 77 -0.90 -11.23 4.19
N PHE A 78 -0.15 -11.08 3.09
CA PHE A 78 0.85 -12.08 2.67
C PHE A 78 2.08 -12.11 3.58
N GLY A 79 2.48 -10.95 4.08
CA GLY A 79 3.62 -10.75 4.97
C GLY A 79 3.51 -9.40 5.66
N THR A 80 4.54 -9.02 6.41
CA THR A 80 4.59 -7.71 7.06
C THR A 80 4.63 -6.60 6.01
N ALA A 81 3.74 -5.62 6.15
CA ALA A 81 3.73 -4.43 5.30
C ALA A 81 5.05 -3.66 5.42
N VAL A 82 5.50 -3.08 4.31
CA VAL A 82 6.67 -2.20 4.31
C VAL A 82 6.19 -0.77 4.51
N THR A 83 6.82 -0.07 5.47
CA THR A 83 6.60 1.35 5.70
C THR A 83 7.93 2.10 5.49
N PHE A 84 7.93 3.11 4.64
CA PHE A 84 9.11 3.93 4.40
C PHE A 84 8.73 5.36 3.99
N THR A 85 9.74 6.24 3.95
CA THR A 85 9.61 7.61 3.47
C THR A 85 10.50 7.78 2.25
N ILE A 86 9.90 8.15 1.11
CA ILE A 86 10.65 8.47 -0.10
C ILE A 86 11.03 9.95 -0.08
N SER A 87 12.28 10.24 -0.42
CA SER A 87 12.79 11.60 -0.56
C SER A 87 12.65 12.09 -2.00
N ALA A 88 12.58 13.41 -2.17
CA ALA A 88 12.55 14.02 -3.49
C ALA A 88 13.73 13.58 -4.36
N GLY A 89 13.44 13.14 -5.58
CA GLY A 89 14.42 12.74 -6.59
C GLY A 89 14.93 11.32 -6.41
N SER A 90 14.36 10.57 -5.45
CA SER A 90 14.73 9.20 -5.17
C SER A 90 13.73 8.21 -5.76
N THR A 91 14.20 6.98 -5.95
CA THR A 91 13.39 5.83 -6.33
C THR A 91 13.60 4.71 -5.31
N GLU A 92 12.52 4.25 -4.72
CA GLU A 92 12.53 3.12 -3.79
C GLU A 92 12.08 1.86 -4.51
N ARG A 93 12.80 0.75 -4.26
CA ARG A 93 12.54 -0.56 -4.87
C ARG A 93 11.96 -1.50 -3.83
N ILE A 94 10.87 -2.17 -4.18
CA ILE A 94 10.16 -3.09 -3.29
C ILE A 94 10.01 -4.43 -4.00
N PHE A 95 10.26 -5.50 -3.26
CA PHE A 95 10.10 -6.87 -3.71
C PHE A 95 9.08 -7.59 -2.85
N ILE A 96 8.16 -8.31 -3.48
CA ILE A 96 7.26 -9.25 -2.81
C ILE A 96 7.72 -10.64 -3.18
N VAL A 97 8.22 -11.36 -2.19
CA VAL A 97 8.91 -12.62 -2.38
C VAL A 97 8.42 -13.64 -1.36
N ARG A 98 8.46 -14.91 -1.74
CA ARG A 98 8.39 -16.00 -0.79
C ARG A 98 9.63 -16.08 0.09
N THR A 99 9.50 -16.80 1.20
CA THR A 99 10.66 -17.27 1.96
C THR A 99 11.61 -18.10 1.09
N ASN A 100 12.92 -17.93 1.28
CA ASN A 100 14.00 -18.59 0.53
C ASN A 100 14.04 -18.23 -0.97
N SER A 101 13.64 -17.01 -1.37
CA SER A 101 13.90 -16.49 -2.71
C SER A 101 15.39 -16.11 -2.87
N THR A 102 15.89 -16.20 -4.10
CA THR A 102 17.23 -15.70 -4.48
C THR A 102 17.30 -14.18 -4.44
N VAL A 103 16.16 -13.51 -4.65
CA VAL A 103 15.96 -12.08 -4.47
C VAL A 103 15.53 -11.84 -3.02
N ASN A 104 16.43 -11.27 -2.22
CA ASN A 104 16.22 -11.05 -0.79
C ASN A 104 17.04 -9.86 -0.28
N SER A 105 16.83 -9.49 0.98
CA SER A 105 17.49 -8.33 1.61
C SER A 105 19.00 -8.46 1.75
N THR A 106 19.55 -9.68 1.67
CA THR A 106 21.01 -9.89 1.66
C THR A 106 21.59 -9.66 0.25
N SER A 107 20.87 -10.08 -0.80
CA SER A 107 21.32 -9.86 -2.19
C SER A 107 21.07 -8.44 -2.69
N ILE A 108 20.04 -7.74 -2.16
CA ILE A 108 19.71 -6.35 -2.54
C ILE A 108 19.40 -5.52 -1.29
N SER A 109 20.45 -5.08 -0.59
CA SER A 109 20.32 -4.37 0.70
C SER A 109 19.64 -3.00 0.61
N SER A 110 19.63 -2.37 -0.56
CA SER A 110 19.01 -1.05 -0.77
C SER A 110 17.52 -1.13 -1.13
N ALA A 111 16.89 -2.31 -1.03
CA ALA A 111 15.50 -2.51 -1.39
C ALA A 111 14.66 -2.94 -0.20
N GLN A 112 13.37 -2.72 -0.30
CA GLN A 112 12.37 -3.15 0.68
C GLN A 112 11.79 -4.51 0.32
N PHE A 113 11.37 -5.28 1.31
CA PHE A 113 10.89 -6.64 1.12
C PHE A 113 9.61 -6.92 1.90
N ILE A 114 8.58 -7.41 1.21
CA ILE A 114 7.45 -8.10 1.82
C ILE A 114 7.70 -9.59 1.62
N VAL A 115 8.03 -10.29 2.70
CA VAL A 115 8.37 -11.72 2.67
C VAL A 115 7.22 -12.53 3.26
N GLY A 116 6.73 -13.51 2.51
CA GLY A 116 5.65 -14.40 2.93
C GLY A 116 6.04 -15.88 2.88
N THR A 117 5.03 -16.73 2.70
CA THR A 117 5.18 -18.20 2.73
C THR A 117 5.87 -18.77 1.50
N THR A 118 6.16 -20.08 1.47
CA THR A 118 6.85 -20.77 0.36
C THR A 118 5.97 -21.11 -0.84
N ASN A 119 4.64 -21.13 -0.68
CA ASN A 119 3.71 -21.55 -1.72
C ASN A 119 3.34 -20.37 -2.63
N PHE A 120 2.83 -20.69 -3.82
CA PHE A 120 2.26 -19.69 -4.72
C PHE A 120 1.15 -18.91 -4.01
N LYS A 121 1.29 -17.59 -4.02
CA LYS A 121 0.32 -16.62 -3.52
C LYS A 121 0.20 -15.46 -4.48
N HIS A 122 -0.99 -14.88 -4.53
CA HIS A 122 -1.30 -13.72 -5.34
C HIS A 122 -2.41 -12.90 -4.68
N GLY A 123 -2.64 -11.70 -5.19
CA GLY A 123 -3.73 -10.84 -4.74
C GLY A 123 -3.53 -9.42 -5.23
N HIS A 124 -3.87 -8.43 -4.42
CA HIS A 124 -3.76 -7.01 -4.77
C HIS A 124 -2.85 -6.26 -3.80
N LEU A 125 -2.32 -5.12 -4.26
CA LEU A 125 -1.55 -4.21 -3.42
C LEU A 125 -2.41 -3.08 -2.94
N ARG A 126 -2.24 -2.72 -1.67
CA ARG A 126 -2.84 -1.55 -1.07
C ARG A 126 -1.75 -0.63 -0.53
N ILE A 127 -1.60 0.51 -1.18
CA ILE A 127 -0.60 1.51 -0.83
C ILE A 127 -1.32 2.71 -0.22
N GLU A 128 -0.90 3.07 0.99
CA GLU A 128 -1.56 4.08 1.82
C GLU A 128 -0.54 5.13 2.27
N PRO A 129 -0.93 6.42 2.31
CA PRO A 129 -0.07 7.46 2.85
C PRO A 129 0.02 7.30 4.37
N VAL A 130 1.18 7.58 4.94
CA VAL A 130 1.35 7.66 6.40
C VAL A 130 0.72 8.93 6.95
N ALA A 131 0.62 9.98 6.13
CA ALA A 131 0.04 11.26 6.55
C ALA A 131 -1.49 11.17 6.72
N THR A 132 -2.02 11.69 7.82
CA THR A 132 -3.47 11.75 8.10
C THR A 132 -4.24 12.64 7.13
N ASN A 133 -3.61 13.74 6.69
CA ASN A 133 -4.16 14.67 5.70
C ASN A 133 -3.16 14.82 4.55
N PRO A 134 -3.08 13.81 3.64
CA PRO A 134 -2.06 13.77 2.59
C PRO A 134 -2.26 14.87 1.53
N THR A 135 -3.51 15.25 1.29
CA THR A 135 -3.91 16.26 0.30
C THR A 135 -3.69 17.70 0.77
N THR A 136 -3.56 17.94 2.07
CA THR A 136 -3.31 19.29 2.59
C THR A 136 -1.83 19.60 2.45
N ALA A 137 -1.50 20.74 1.85
CA ALA A 137 -0.12 21.19 1.75
C ALA A 137 0.48 21.37 3.16
N PHE A 138 1.66 20.81 3.39
CA PHE A 138 2.41 20.93 4.63
C PHE A 138 3.84 21.36 4.31
N GLY A 139 4.18 22.59 4.69
CA GLY A 139 5.46 23.18 4.30
C GLY A 139 5.53 23.39 2.78
N THR A 140 6.43 22.68 2.11
CA THR A 140 6.75 22.87 0.69
C THR A 140 5.83 22.13 -0.29
N GLY A 141 4.91 21.29 0.16
CA GLY A 141 4.01 20.57 -0.76
C GLY A 141 3.06 19.59 -0.08
N ARG A 142 2.36 18.80 -0.88
CA ARG A 142 1.43 17.76 -0.41
C ARG A 142 2.17 16.47 -0.11
N ARG A 143 1.73 15.73 0.91
CA ARG A 143 2.26 14.38 1.24
C ARG A 143 1.36 13.30 0.65
N ASP A 144 0.96 13.52 -0.59
CA ASP A 144 -0.01 12.71 -1.30
C ASP A 144 0.71 11.69 -2.18
N ILE A 145 0.52 10.41 -1.87
CA ILE A 145 1.20 9.33 -2.59
C ILE A 145 0.69 9.18 -4.02
N THR A 146 -0.51 9.69 -4.33
CA THR A 146 -1.08 9.69 -5.68
C THR A 146 -0.29 10.58 -6.65
N MET A 147 0.57 11.46 -6.13
CA MET A 147 1.45 12.31 -6.92
C MET A 147 2.82 11.65 -7.17
N LEU A 148 3.03 10.40 -6.75
CA LEU A 148 4.25 9.64 -7.01
C LEU A 148 4.06 8.74 -8.23
N ASN A 149 5.16 8.41 -8.89
CA ASN A 149 5.16 7.51 -10.04
C ASN A 149 5.34 6.07 -9.59
N PHE A 150 4.40 5.19 -9.92
CA PHE A 150 4.50 3.77 -9.60
C PHE A 150 4.64 2.96 -10.88
N TRP A 151 5.56 2.01 -10.86
CA TRP A 151 5.59 0.97 -11.87
C TRP A 151 6.04 -0.33 -11.25
N GLY A 152 5.74 -1.44 -11.90
CA GLY A 152 6.05 -2.75 -11.37
C GLY A 152 5.83 -3.83 -12.39
N ALA A 153 6.37 -4.99 -12.08
CA ALA A 153 6.21 -6.17 -12.90
C ALA A 153 6.17 -7.42 -12.02
N VAL A 154 5.38 -8.39 -12.46
CA VAL A 154 5.57 -9.77 -12.04
C VAL A 154 6.70 -10.35 -12.90
N VAL A 155 7.76 -10.82 -12.24
CA VAL A 155 8.92 -11.42 -12.90
C VAL A 155 8.83 -12.94 -12.75
N ILE A 156 8.97 -13.65 -13.87
CA ILE A 156 9.11 -15.10 -13.93
C ILE A 156 10.60 -15.42 -14.02
N GLU A 157 11.17 -15.91 -12.92
CA GLU A 157 12.60 -16.14 -12.74
C GLU A 157 13.16 -17.12 -13.78
N THR A 158 12.45 -18.21 -14.05
CA THR A 158 12.94 -19.31 -14.90
C THR A 158 13.30 -18.87 -16.32
N ASN A 159 12.61 -17.86 -16.86
CA ASN A 159 12.83 -17.38 -18.24
C ASN A 159 13.25 -15.90 -18.28
N THR A 160 13.44 -15.24 -17.13
CA THR A 160 13.64 -13.78 -17.05
C THR A 160 12.60 -12.97 -17.84
N THR A 161 11.38 -13.50 -17.91
CA THR A 161 10.23 -12.81 -18.53
C THR A 161 9.34 -12.21 -17.44
N GLY A 162 8.29 -11.50 -17.85
CA GLY A 162 7.33 -10.95 -16.91
C GLY A 162 6.23 -10.20 -17.61
N PHE A 163 5.35 -9.62 -16.81
CA PHE A 163 4.32 -8.71 -17.29
C PHE A 163 4.23 -7.49 -16.37
N ALA A 164 3.96 -6.35 -16.98
CA ALA A 164 3.80 -5.09 -16.27
C ALA A 164 2.54 -5.13 -15.39
N MET A 165 2.61 -4.42 -14.28
CA MET A 165 1.51 -4.25 -13.35
C MET A 165 0.86 -2.88 -13.56
N GLU A 166 -0.43 -2.82 -13.26
CA GLU A 166 -1.21 -1.59 -13.27
C GLU A 166 -1.24 -0.95 -11.89
N PHE A 167 -1.15 0.39 -11.83
CA PHE A 167 -1.23 1.15 -10.59
C PHE A 167 -2.28 2.25 -10.72
N ILE A 168 -3.43 2.01 -10.09
CA ILE A 168 -4.59 2.91 -10.12
C ILE A 168 -4.43 3.97 -9.04
N GLY A 169 -4.73 5.22 -9.38
CA GLY A 169 -4.65 6.38 -8.51
C GLY A 169 -3.23 6.94 -8.36
N ASP A 170 -2.29 6.52 -9.18
CA ASP A 170 -0.94 7.08 -9.20
C ASP A 170 -0.84 8.31 -10.12
N MET A 171 0.38 8.85 -10.26
CA MET A 171 0.58 10.05 -11.08
C MET A 171 0.30 9.79 -12.58
N GLN A 172 0.38 8.55 -13.05
CA GLN A 172 0.09 8.17 -14.43
C GLN A 172 -1.42 8.03 -14.69
N ASP A 173 -2.22 7.77 -13.67
CA ASP A 173 -3.70 7.69 -13.71
C ASP A 173 -4.41 9.05 -13.52
N SER A 174 -3.69 10.16 -13.69
CA SER A 174 -4.27 11.50 -13.47
C SER A 174 -5.17 11.93 -14.64
N ALA A 175 -6.48 11.78 -14.48
CA ALA A 175 -7.48 12.31 -15.39
C ALA A 175 -7.58 13.85 -15.29
N ALA A 176 -7.33 14.54 -16.41
CA ALA A 176 -7.51 15.98 -16.48
C ALA A 176 -9.00 16.36 -16.48
N THR A 177 -9.44 17.23 -15.55
CA THR A 177 -10.78 17.81 -15.60
C THR A 177 -10.87 18.83 -16.77
N PRO A 178 -12.03 18.98 -17.46
CA PRO A 178 -12.15 19.88 -18.62
C PRO A 178 -11.97 21.38 -18.32
N SER A 179 -11.86 21.78 -17.06
CA SER A 179 -11.64 23.17 -16.64
C SER A 179 -10.40 23.25 -15.73
N MET A 180 -9.23 23.09 -16.32
CA MET A 180 -7.96 23.27 -15.63
C MET A 180 -7.69 24.76 -15.40
N ALA A 181 -7.75 25.19 -14.14
CA ALA A 181 -7.08 26.40 -13.68
C ALA A 181 -5.67 26.06 -13.15
N ASP A 182 -4.84 25.38 -13.96
CA ASP A 182 -3.45 24.98 -13.63
C ASP A 182 -3.21 24.29 -12.27
N SER A 183 -4.25 23.68 -11.68
CA SER A 183 -4.20 23.24 -10.27
C SER A 183 -3.96 21.75 -10.08
N ALA A 184 -3.97 20.94 -11.15
CA ALA A 184 -3.73 19.50 -11.07
C ALA A 184 -2.45 19.12 -11.85
N PRO A 185 -1.43 18.52 -11.20
CA PRO A 185 -0.28 18.00 -11.89
C PRO A 185 -0.69 16.82 -12.79
N VAL A 186 -0.32 16.88 -14.06
CA VAL A 186 -0.52 15.80 -15.05
C VAL A 186 0.83 15.14 -15.32
N ALA A 187 0.89 13.81 -15.39
CA ALA A 187 2.08 13.11 -15.88
C ALA A 187 2.17 13.22 -17.41
N GLY A 188 3.24 13.83 -17.93
CA GLY A 188 3.51 13.95 -19.37
C GLY A 188 4.43 15.13 -19.68
N VAL A 189 5.10 15.07 -20.84
CA VAL A 189 5.82 16.23 -21.39
C VAL A 189 4.79 17.15 -22.02
N ASN A 190 4.83 18.43 -21.66
CA ASN A 190 4.05 19.49 -22.32
C ASN A 190 4.68 19.85 -23.66
#